data_AF-A0A1S8AYB6-F1
#
_entry.id   AF-A0A1S8AYB6-F1
#
_cell.length_a   1.000
_cell.length_b   1.000
_cell.length_c   1.000
_cell.angle_alpha   90.00
_cell.angle_beta   90.00
_cell.angle_gamma   90.00
#
_symmetry.space_group_name_H-M   'P 1'
#
loop_
_entity.id
_entity.type
_entity.pdbx_description
1 polymer ?
#
loop_
_entity_poly.entity_id
_entity_poly.type
_entity_poly.pdbx_seq_one_letter_code
_entity_poly.pdbx_strand_id
1 'polypeptide(L)'
;MLEPFSLFTSALYVVQGLLGLADQRVLTGDQRSRARPAASVHLGSSVVFLVAGIASASWVWLHGLPTAWYPTLLSLGLLVSILVQGWLYRSIGASGSPILERARTRLH
;
A
#
# COMPACT_ATOMS: atom_id res chain seq x y z
N MET A 1 7.12 -23.15 4.99
CA MET A 1 7.30 -22.13 3.92
C MET A 1 6.15 -21.12 3.87
N LEU A 2 4.90 -21.52 4.08
CA LEU A 2 3.74 -20.62 3.99
C LEU A 2 3.67 -19.57 5.12
N GLU A 3 4.10 -19.91 6.34
CA GLU A 3 4.18 -18.97 7.47
C GLU A 3 5.17 -17.82 7.26
N PRO A 4 6.46 -18.07 6.94
CA PRO A 4 7.39 -16.97 6.68
C PRO A 4 6.98 -16.15 5.45
N PHE A 5 6.37 -16.76 4.44
CA PHE A 5 5.80 -16.02 3.32
C PHE A 5 4.63 -15.13 3.75
N SER A 6 3.74 -15.59 4.63
CA SER A 6 2.60 -14.80 5.12
C SER A 6 3.05 -13.66 6.03
N LEU A 7 4.07 -13.87 6.87
CA LEU A 7 4.70 -12.82 7.66
C LEU A 7 5.37 -11.77 6.76
N PHE A 8 6.14 -12.20 5.77
CA PHE A 8 6.75 -11.30 4.79
C PHE A 8 5.69 -10.47 4.06
N THR A 9 4.62 -11.13 3.59
CA THR A 9 3.52 -10.46 2.88
C THR A 9 2.79 -9.46 3.79
N SER A 10 2.60 -9.80 5.06
CA SER A 10 2.01 -8.89 6.06
C SER A 10 2.91 -7.68 6.34
N ALA A 11 4.22 -7.87 6.36
CA ALA A 11 5.17 -6.75 6.47
C ALA A 11 5.10 -5.83 5.24
N LEU A 12 4.94 -6.38 4.03
CA LEU A 12 4.75 -5.58 2.82
C LEU A 12 3.48 -4.73 2.87
N TYR A 13 2.39 -5.25 3.45
CA TYR A 13 1.15 -4.48 3.68
C TYR A 13 1.42 -3.24 4.57
N VAL A 14 2.20 -3.41 5.63
CA VAL A 14 2.59 -2.32 6.53
C VAL A 14 3.40 -1.27 5.78
N VAL A 15 4.41 -1.70 5.02
CA VAL A 15 5.25 -0.80 4.22
C VAL A 15 4.43 -0.05 3.17
N GLN A 16 3.50 -0.73 2.48
CA GLN A 16 2.60 -0.08 1.52
C GLN A 16 1.66 0.93 2.17
N GLY A 17 1.10 0.61 3.35
CA GLY A 17 0.26 1.53 4.10
C GLY A 17 1.02 2.80 4.50
N LEU A 18 2.26 2.66 4.97
CA LEU A 18 3.13 3.79 5.30
C LEU A 18 3.51 4.62 4.07
N LEU A 19 3.83 3.96 2.95
CA LEU A 19 4.15 4.64 1.69
C LEU A 19 2.96 5.46 1.17
N GLY A 20 1.74 4.92 1.19
CA GLY A 20 0.56 5.67 0.75
C GLY A 20 0.21 6.84 1.66
N LEU A 21 0.47 6.73 2.96
CA LEU A 21 0.38 7.86 3.91
C LEU A 21 1.45 8.93 3.61
N ALA A 22 2.66 8.53 3.24
CA ALA A 22 3.72 9.45 2.85
C ALA A 22 3.41 10.15 1.52
N ASP A 23 2.87 9.45 0.52
CA ASP A 23 2.50 10.01 -0.79
C ASP A 23 1.48 11.15 -0.61
N GLN A 24 0.52 10.99 0.31
CA GLN A 24 -0.45 12.03 0.67
C GLN A 24 0.16 13.30 1.25
N ARG A 25 1.31 13.20 1.95
CA ARG A 25 2.04 14.38 2.45
C ARG A 25 2.84 15.09 1.35
N VAL A 26 3.17 14.36 0.29
CA VAL A 26 4.01 14.84 -0.82
C VAL A 26 3.17 15.50 -1.92
N LEU A 27 1.92 15.07 -2.10
CA LEU A 27 0.97 15.61 -3.08
C LEU A 27 0.67 17.11 -2.86
N THR A 28 0.89 17.91 -3.90
CA THR A 28 0.60 19.37 -3.92
C THR A 28 -0.91 19.62 -4.01
N GLY A 29 -1.39 20.79 -3.51
CA GLY A 29 -2.82 21.14 -3.47
C GLY A 29 -3.58 20.98 -4.80
N ASP A 30 -2.93 21.31 -5.93
CA ASP A 30 -3.51 21.19 -7.28
C ASP A 30 -3.63 19.74 -7.77
N GLN A 31 -2.72 18.85 -7.35
CA GLN A 31 -2.84 17.41 -7.67
C GLN A 31 -3.96 16.77 -6.83
N ARG A 32 -4.13 17.24 -5.58
CA ARG A 32 -5.16 16.75 -4.66
C ARG A 32 -6.57 17.14 -5.10
N SER A 33 -6.75 18.30 -5.74
CA SER A 33 -8.05 18.74 -6.24
C SER A 33 -8.47 17.97 -7.50
N ARG A 34 -7.52 17.68 -8.41
CA ARG A 34 -7.76 16.97 -9.67
C ARG A 34 -7.99 15.46 -9.48
N ALA A 35 -7.36 14.86 -8.46
CA ALA A 35 -7.46 13.43 -8.16
C ALA A 35 -8.19 13.12 -6.84
N ARG A 36 -9.03 14.02 -6.32
CA ARG A 36 -9.67 13.93 -5.00
C ARG A 36 -10.29 12.56 -4.67
N PRO A 37 -11.11 11.92 -5.54
CA PRO A 37 -11.66 10.60 -5.24
C PRO A 37 -10.59 9.51 -5.20
N ALA A 38 -9.64 9.51 -6.15
CA ALA A 38 -8.55 8.52 -6.18
C ALA A 38 -7.61 8.68 -4.97
N ALA A 39 -7.32 9.92 -4.56
CA ALA A 39 -6.53 10.23 -3.39
C ALA A 39 -7.21 9.74 -2.10
N SER A 40 -8.53 9.94 -1.95
CA SER A 40 -9.28 9.45 -0.80
C SER A 40 -9.35 7.93 -0.74
N VAL A 41 -9.60 7.26 -1.87
CA VAL A 41 -9.60 5.79 -1.96
C VAL A 41 -8.21 5.24 -1.66
N HIS A 42 -7.16 5.86 -2.18
CA HIS A 42 -5.79 5.44 -1.91
C HIS A 42 -5.46 5.58 -0.42
N LEU A 43 -5.75 6.73 0.21
CA LEU A 43 -5.49 6.95 1.64
C LEU A 43 -6.27 5.95 2.51
N GLY A 44 -7.56 5.76 2.23
CA GLY A 44 -8.39 4.77 2.91
C GLY A 44 -7.83 3.35 2.76
N SER A 45 -7.44 2.98 1.55
CA SER A 45 -6.81 1.69 1.29
C SER A 45 -5.50 1.54 2.06
N SER A 46 -4.63 2.56 2.08
CA SER A 46 -3.36 2.52 2.81
C SER A 46 -3.53 2.30 4.30
N VAL A 47 -4.53 2.93 4.92
CA VAL A 47 -4.87 2.71 6.33
C VAL A 47 -5.36 1.28 6.54
N VAL A 48 -6.25 0.78 5.68
CA VAL A 48 -6.74 -0.60 5.75
C VAL A 48 -5.59 -1.61 5.59
N PHE A 49 -4.70 -1.41 4.61
CA PHE A 49 -3.52 -2.24 4.39
C PHE A 49 -2.58 -2.20 5.61
N LEU A 50 -2.36 -1.04 6.21
CA LEU A 50 -1.53 -0.90 7.42
C LEU A 50 -2.11 -1.71 8.58
N VAL A 51 -3.39 -1.49 8.91
CA VAL A 51 -4.07 -2.17 10.02
C VAL A 51 -4.16 -3.67 9.77
N ALA A 52 -4.52 -4.07 8.55
CA ALA A 52 -4.60 -5.48 8.17
C ALA A 52 -3.23 -6.15 8.21
N GLY A 53 -2.16 -5.47 7.78
CA GLY A 53 -0.79 -5.98 7.85
C GLY A 53 -0.32 -6.21 9.28
N ILE A 54 -0.56 -5.26 10.19
CA ILE A 54 -0.24 -5.41 11.61
C ILE A 54 -1.05 -6.55 12.24
N ALA A 55 -2.37 -6.54 12.06
CA ALA A 55 -3.25 -7.56 12.62
C ALA A 55 -2.89 -8.97 12.09
N SER A 56 -2.62 -9.08 10.78
CA SER A 56 -2.18 -10.32 10.14
C SER A 56 -0.84 -10.81 10.69
N ALA A 57 0.16 -9.92 10.79
CA ALA A 57 1.46 -10.28 11.32
C ALA A 57 1.37 -10.73 12.80
N SER A 58 0.64 -9.98 13.62
CA SER A 58 0.40 -10.33 15.03
C SER A 58 -0.31 -11.67 15.16
N TRP A 59 -1.33 -11.93 14.33
CA TRP A 59 -2.05 -13.19 14.34
C TRP A 59 -1.17 -14.36 13.96
N VAL A 60 -0.47 -14.27 12.81
CA VAL A 60 0.40 -15.35 12.33
C VAL A 60 1.52 -15.64 13.33
N TRP A 61 2.03 -14.61 14.00
CA TRP A 61 3.07 -14.78 15.01
C TRP A 61 2.56 -15.46 16.29
N LEU A 62 1.34 -15.14 16.74
CA LEU A 62 0.77 -15.68 17.99
C LEU A 62 0.07 -17.03 17.82
N HIS A 63 -0.55 -17.27 16.67
CA HIS A 63 -1.48 -18.38 16.44
C HIS A 63 -1.16 -19.21 15.19
N GLY A 64 -0.16 -18.83 14.40
CA GLY A 64 0.16 -19.48 13.12
C GLY A 64 -0.85 -19.15 12.02
N LEU A 65 -0.87 -19.94 10.95
CA LEU A 65 -1.75 -19.70 9.81
C LEU A 65 -3.22 -19.99 10.16
N PRO A 66 -4.14 -19.02 9.97
CA PRO A 66 -5.57 -19.27 10.20
C PRO A 66 -6.16 -20.25 9.17
N THR A 67 -5.61 -20.29 7.95
CA THR A 67 -6.06 -21.19 6.87
C THR A 67 -4.93 -21.40 5.85
N ALA A 68 -4.95 -22.53 5.14
CA ALA A 68 -4.00 -22.83 4.07
C ALA A 68 -4.07 -21.83 2.90
N TRP A 69 -5.21 -21.16 2.71
CA TRP A 69 -5.45 -20.15 1.66
C TRP A 69 -5.02 -18.74 2.06
N TYR A 70 -4.60 -18.55 3.31
CA TYR A 70 -4.21 -17.24 3.83
C TYR A 70 -3.13 -16.51 3.01
N PRO A 71 -2.06 -17.18 2.55
CA PRO A 71 -1.07 -16.56 1.65
C PRO A 71 -1.66 -16.02 0.35
N THR A 72 -2.63 -16.76 -0.22
CA THR A 72 -3.31 -16.40 -1.46
C THR A 72 -4.20 -15.18 -1.25
N LEU A 73 -4.93 -15.12 -0.14
CA LEU A 73 -5.74 -13.95 0.24
C LEU A 73 -4.88 -12.70 0.43
N LEU A 74 -3.72 -12.83 1.09
CA LEU A 74 -2.78 -11.72 1.24
C LEU A 74 -2.23 -11.25 -0.12
N SER A 75 -1.94 -12.19 -1.03
CA SER A 75 -1.46 -11.84 -2.38
C SER A 75 -2.54 -11.12 -3.21
N LEU A 76 -3.80 -11.53 -3.08
CA LEU A 76 -4.96 -10.87 -3.70
C LEU A 76 -5.13 -9.43 -3.22
N GLY A 77 -5.05 -9.18 -1.91
CA GLY A 77 -5.12 -7.80 -1.43
C GLY A 77 -3.93 -6.96 -1.89
N LEU A 78 -2.71 -7.51 -1.97
CA LEU A 78 -1.56 -6.81 -2.55
C LEU A 78 -1.81 -6.39 -4.00
N LEU A 79 -2.40 -7.27 -4.80
CA LEU A 79 -2.79 -6.95 -6.17
C LEU A 79 -3.78 -5.78 -6.22
N VAL A 80 -4.79 -5.78 -5.34
CA VAL A 80 -5.75 -4.66 -5.23
C VAL A 80 -5.04 -3.36 -4.87
N SER A 81 -4.09 -3.40 -3.92
CA SER A 81 -3.28 -2.23 -3.55
C SER A 81 -2.52 -1.64 -4.74
N ILE A 82 -1.87 -2.51 -5.54
CA ILE A 82 -1.14 -2.12 -6.76
C ILE A 82 -2.09 -1.48 -7.79
N LEU A 83 -3.29 -2.05 -7.98
CA LEU A 83 -4.29 -1.50 -8.90
C LEU A 83 -4.77 -0.12 -8.44
N VAL A 84 -5.01 0.07 -7.14
CA VAL A 84 -5.40 1.37 -6.57
C VAL A 84 -4.27 2.41 -6.74
N GLN A 85 -3.01 2.02 -6.51
CA GLN A 85 -1.85 2.88 -6.79
C GLN A 85 -1.76 3.27 -8.28
N GLY A 86 -1.91 2.31 -9.18
CA GLY A 86 -1.90 2.57 -10.62
C GLY A 86 -3.03 3.50 -11.07
N TRP A 87 -4.21 3.36 -10.47
CA TRP A 87 -5.34 4.27 -10.73
C TRP A 87 -5.04 5.68 -10.23
N LEU A 88 -4.47 5.82 -9.03
CA LEU A 88 -4.04 7.12 -8.50
C LEU A 88 -3.03 7.78 -9.44
N TYR A 89 -1.96 7.08 -9.84
CA TYR A 89 -0.93 7.65 -10.72
C TYR A 89 -1.49 8.12 -12.06
N ARG A 90 -2.37 7.32 -12.69
CA ARG A 90 -3.07 7.75 -13.91
C ARG A 90 -3.92 8.99 -13.68
N SER A 91 -4.61 9.11 -12.55
CA SER A 91 -5.48 10.25 -12.25
C SER A 91 -4.71 11.57 -12.04
N ILE A 92 -3.46 11.50 -11.57
CA ILE A 92 -2.57 12.66 -11.42
C ILE A 92 -1.68 12.91 -12.65
N GLY A 93 -1.79 12.08 -13.69
CA GLY A 93 -0.96 12.16 -14.89
C GLY A 93 0.51 11.75 -14.68
N ALA A 94 0.81 11.05 -13.59
CA ALA A 94 2.16 10.57 -13.28
C ALA A 94 2.39 9.19 -13.90
N SER A 95 3.59 8.97 -14.44
CA SER A 95 4.03 7.68 -14.98
C SER A 95 4.54 6.72 -13.89
N GLY A 96 4.77 7.21 -12.66
CA GLY A 96 5.29 6.44 -11.54
C GLY A 96 5.00 7.06 -10.18
N SER A 97 5.65 6.55 -9.12
CA SER A 97 5.44 7.03 -7.74
C SER A 97 5.97 8.45 -7.56
N PRO A 98 5.15 9.40 -7.06
CA PRO A 98 5.56 10.78 -6.85
C PRO A 98 6.63 10.94 -5.75
N ILE A 99 6.66 10.06 -4.73
CA ILE A 99 7.81 9.99 -3.79
C ILE A 99 9.12 9.70 -4.53
N LEU A 100 9.11 8.71 -5.42
CA LEU A 100 10.31 8.27 -6.11
C LEU A 100 10.83 9.35 -7.08
N GLU A 101 9.90 10.01 -7.76
CA GLU A 101 10.19 11.13 -8.65
C GLU A 101 10.78 12.32 -7.87
N ARG A 102 10.20 12.64 -6.70
CA ARG A 102 10.71 13.72 -5.84
C ARG A 102 12.07 13.38 -5.20
N ALA A 103 12.28 12.12 -4.81
CA ALA A 103 13.58 11.66 -4.31
C ALA A 103 14.65 11.74 -5.40
N ARG A 104 14.32 11.35 -6.64
CA ARG A 104 15.20 11.48 -7.80
C ARG A 104 15.58 12.93 -8.07
N THR A 105 14.63 13.87 -7.97
CA THR A 105 14.93 15.31 -8.16
C THR A 105 15.78 15.92 -7.04
N ARG A 106 15.90 15.28 -5.87
CA ARG A 106 16.74 15.76 -4.75
C ARG A 106 18.16 15.17 -4.75
N LEU A 107 18.39 14.12 -5.53
CA LEU A 107 19.69 13.45 -5.66
C LEU A 107 20.53 14.01 -6.82
N HIS A 108 19.92 14.84 -7.68
CA HIS A 108 20.58 15.62 -8.72
C HIS A 108 20.78 17.06 -8.25
#